data_AF-A0A8H7B4B9-F1
#
_entry.id   AF-A0A8H7B4B9-F1
#
_cell.length_a   1.000
_cell.length_b   1.000
_cell.length_c   1.000
_cell.angle_alpha   90.00
_cell.angle_beta   90.00
_cell.angle_gamma   90.00
#
_symmetry.space_group_name_H-M   'P 1'
#
loop_
_entity.id
_entity.type
_entity.pdbx_description
1 polymer ?
#
loop_
_entity_poly.entity_id
_entity_poly.type
_entity_poly.pdbx_seq_one_letter_code
_entity_poly.pdbx_strand_id
1 'polypeptide(L)'
;MMSQAARQAEKVIGHGDNATTAQNVTNPGNDESTADYSETMKALAWYGKNEVRMIDTPKPKILEDRDVIVKVTGSTVCGSDLHLLHGTVVEMQKGDILGHEFCGVVDECGPGVTKFKKGQRVVASFQIACGDCYYCKQKLSSQCEKTNSNTIENAMYGGRTAGMFGYSHFTGGYAGGQAEYTRVAYGDVNLLPLPDDVPDEAGLFLSDVLCTSWHAVVDTGVNKGDVVAIWGAGPIGQMAADFSLMQGASRVIMIDSNWRLDFVKARYPNVDTLDFSTLAKGESVTSKLKEMCNNRGPDVSIECAAGEYAKGWAHYFEMMLGLETDTSELINEMITSTRNMGRCGITGVYVGFTNHFNIGSLMERGIRLIGNGQAPVHMYWESLLQMIQEKRIDPMKMVTHRVRLEDLDKVYYKFEKKEDGMQKVFVETKWSFPASKGSPELTRY
;
A
#
# COMPACT_ATOMS: atom_id res chain seq x y z
N MET A 1 -28.34 4.59 -7.66
CA MET A 1 -28.96 3.67 -8.64
C MET A 1 -27.94 2.91 -9.49
N MET A 2 -26.71 3.41 -9.71
CA MET A 2 -25.63 2.63 -10.37
C MET A 2 -25.15 1.39 -9.59
N SER A 3 -25.41 1.30 -8.28
CA SER A 3 -24.95 0.19 -7.42
C SER A 3 -25.75 -1.12 -7.52
N GLN A 4 -26.91 -1.16 -8.18
CA GLN A 4 -27.66 -2.41 -8.36
C GLN A 4 -27.40 -3.06 -9.72
N ALA A 5 -27.14 -2.26 -10.76
CA ALA A 5 -26.82 -2.75 -12.09
C ALA A 5 -25.40 -3.32 -12.16
N ALA A 6 -24.42 -2.65 -11.54
CA ALA A 6 -23.06 -3.18 -11.35
C ALA A 6 -23.10 -4.50 -10.55
N ARG A 7 -23.88 -4.55 -9.46
CA ARG A 7 -24.05 -5.76 -8.63
C ARG A 7 -24.76 -6.92 -9.32
N GLN A 8 -25.58 -6.66 -10.33
CA GLN A 8 -26.16 -7.71 -11.16
C GLN A 8 -25.20 -8.17 -12.27
N ALA A 9 -24.39 -7.27 -12.84
CA ALA A 9 -23.30 -7.65 -13.73
C ALA A 9 -22.23 -8.47 -12.98
N GLU A 10 -21.88 -8.11 -11.74
CA GLU A 10 -20.97 -8.83 -10.84
C GLU A 10 -21.35 -10.31 -10.65
N LYS A 11 -22.66 -10.60 -10.49
CA LYS A 11 -23.16 -11.98 -10.32
C LYS A 11 -23.10 -12.83 -11.58
N VAL A 12 -22.94 -12.23 -12.76
CA VAL A 12 -22.98 -12.92 -14.05
C VAL A 12 -21.58 -13.14 -14.62
N ILE A 13 -20.57 -12.36 -14.20
CA ILE A 13 -19.24 -12.36 -14.83
C ILE A 13 -18.16 -13.03 -13.96
N GLY A 14 -18.31 -13.08 -12.63
CA GLY A 14 -17.65 -14.08 -11.76
C GLY A 14 -16.11 -14.12 -11.78
N HIS A 15 -15.55 -15.25 -11.37
CA HIS A 15 -14.11 -15.55 -11.38
C HIS A 15 -13.80 -16.55 -12.50
N GLY A 16 -12.72 -16.32 -13.24
CA GLY A 16 -12.20 -17.28 -14.24
C GLY A 16 -11.51 -18.50 -13.59
N ASP A 17 -11.14 -19.48 -14.41
CA ASP A 17 -10.49 -20.75 -14.02
C ASP A 17 -8.95 -20.71 -14.07
N ASN A 18 -8.36 -19.55 -14.28
CA ASN A 18 -6.91 -19.39 -14.49
C ASN A 18 -6.10 -19.23 -13.19
N ALA A 19 -6.75 -18.99 -12.05
CA ALA A 19 -6.04 -18.92 -10.79
C ALA A 19 -5.69 -20.33 -10.33
N THR A 20 -4.46 -20.49 -9.85
CA THR A 20 -3.93 -21.80 -9.43
C THR A 20 -3.82 -21.93 -7.92
N THR A 21 -4.48 -21.03 -7.18
CA THR A 21 -4.57 -21.03 -5.72
C THR A 21 -5.99 -20.69 -5.26
N ALA A 22 -6.37 -21.19 -4.10
CA ALA A 22 -7.67 -20.95 -3.48
C ALA A 22 -7.88 -19.46 -3.14
N GLN A 23 -8.86 -18.87 -3.82
CA GLN A 23 -9.34 -17.49 -3.67
C GLN A 23 -10.65 -17.42 -2.89
N ASN A 24 -11.07 -16.20 -2.54
CA ASN A 24 -12.28 -15.94 -1.74
C ASN A 24 -12.23 -16.63 -0.36
N VAL A 25 -11.02 -16.76 0.18
CA VAL A 25 -10.73 -17.27 1.53
C VAL A 25 -10.33 -16.08 2.40
N THR A 26 -11.32 -15.27 2.79
CA THR A 26 -11.12 -13.99 3.48
C THR A 26 -11.23 -14.08 5.00
N ASN A 27 -11.89 -15.12 5.51
CA ASN A 27 -12.05 -15.38 6.94
C ASN A 27 -12.32 -16.87 7.18
N PRO A 28 -11.48 -17.58 7.95
CA PRO A 28 -11.68 -19.01 8.22
C PRO A 28 -13.04 -19.32 8.86
N GLY A 29 -13.59 -18.40 9.65
CA GLY A 29 -14.89 -18.57 10.29
C GLY A 29 -16.09 -18.56 9.34
N ASN A 30 -15.91 -18.18 8.08
CA ASN A 30 -16.98 -18.17 7.07
C ASN A 30 -17.13 -19.53 6.37
N ASP A 31 -16.12 -20.40 6.42
CA ASP A 31 -16.13 -21.71 5.77
C ASP A 31 -15.34 -22.72 6.62
N GLU A 32 -16.04 -23.73 7.16
CA GLU A 32 -15.45 -24.82 7.95
C GLU A 32 -14.33 -25.56 7.21
N SER A 33 -14.39 -25.57 5.87
CA SER A 33 -13.36 -26.18 5.02
C SER A 33 -12.02 -25.45 5.07
N THR A 34 -11.98 -24.23 5.63
CA THR A 34 -10.79 -23.36 5.71
C THR A 34 -10.28 -23.12 7.13
N ALA A 35 -11.04 -23.57 8.14
CA ALA A 35 -10.77 -23.36 9.55
C ALA A 35 -10.02 -24.52 10.23
N ASP A 36 -9.11 -24.17 11.14
CA ASP A 36 -8.60 -25.00 12.22
C ASP A 36 -9.25 -24.55 13.54
N TYR A 37 -10.17 -25.38 14.06
CA TYR A 37 -10.89 -25.11 15.31
C TYR A 37 -10.10 -25.44 16.58
N SER A 38 -8.83 -25.86 16.46
CA SER A 38 -7.98 -26.11 17.63
C SER A 38 -7.61 -24.82 18.39
N GLU A 39 -7.68 -23.67 17.73
CA GLU A 39 -7.35 -22.36 18.30
C GLU A 39 -8.27 -21.27 17.74
N THR A 40 -8.79 -20.43 18.63
CA THR A 40 -9.49 -19.18 18.26
C THR A 40 -8.48 -18.04 18.25
N MET A 41 -8.58 -17.18 17.26
CA MET A 41 -7.71 -16.03 17.04
C MET A 41 -8.48 -14.72 16.95
N LYS A 42 -7.82 -13.60 17.27
CA LYS A 42 -8.35 -12.25 17.02
C LYS A 42 -8.00 -11.73 15.62
N ALA A 43 -8.94 -11.06 14.97
CA ALA A 43 -8.71 -10.41 13.69
C ALA A 43 -9.55 -9.15 13.54
N LEU A 44 -9.05 -8.17 12.79
CA LEU A 44 -9.84 -7.03 12.35
C LEU A 44 -10.57 -7.40 11.06
N ALA A 45 -11.90 -7.30 11.08
CA ALA A 45 -12.73 -7.59 9.93
C ALA A 45 -13.56 -6.38 9.49
N TRP A 46 -13.76 -6.26 8.18
CA TRP A 46 -14.64 -5.27 7.57
C TRP A 46 -16.10 -5.67 7.73
N TYR A 47 -16.95 -4.77 8.23
CA TYR A 47 -18.37 -5.05 8.50
C TYR A 47 -19.33 -4.19 7.69
N GLY A 48 -18.81 -3.22 6.95
CA GLY A 48 -19.58 -2.31 6.13
C GLY A 48 -18.80 -1.03 5.88
N LYS A 49 -19.34 -0.18 5.02
CA LYS A 49 -18.78 1.15 4.81
C LYS A 49 -18.69 1.89 6.15
N ASN A 50 -17.50 2.38 6.46
CA ASN A 50 -17.10 3.05 7.69
C ASN A 50 -17.19 2.19 8.95
N GLU A 51 -17.21 0.86 8.81
CA GLU A 51 -17.37 -0.07 9.93
C GLU A 51 -16.37 -1.22 9.85
N VAL A 52 -15.45 -1.27 10.81
CA VAL A 52 -14.55 -2.41 11.09
C VAL A 52 -14.78 -2.89 12.51
N ARG A 53 -14.53 -4.17 12.77
CA ARG A 53 -14.70 -4.78 14.09
C ARG A 53 -13.56 -5.73 14.40
N MET A 54 -13.10 -5.71 15.64
CA MET A 54 -12.34 -6.83 16.18
C MET A 54 -13.27 -8.02 16.40
N ILE A 55 -12.92 -9.17 15.86
CA ILE A 55 -13.67 -10.42 15.97
C ILE A 55 -12.79 -11.53 16.52
N ASP A 56 -13.43 -12.53 17.14
CA ASP A 56 -12.84 -13.83 17.41
C ASP A 56 -13.27 -14.80 16.28
N THR A 57 -12.30 -15.47 15.66
CA THR A 57 -12.50 -16.40 14.54
C THR A 57 -11.53 -17.57 14.62
N PRO A 58 -11.81 -18.76 14.05
CA PRO A 58 -10.85 -19.86 14.06
C PRO A 58 -9.55 -19.50 13.34
N LYS A 59 -8.45 -20.15 13.76
CA LYS A 59 -7.17 -20.11 13.05
C LYS A 59 -7.34 -20.64 11.60
N PRO A 60 -6.63 -20.09 10.59
CA PRO A 60 -6.60 -20.68 9.25
C PRO A 60 -5.80 -21.99 9.25
N LYS A 61 -6.17 -22.93 8.37
CA LYS A 61 -5.37 -24.15 8.11
C LYS A 61 -4.69 -24.10 6.74
N ILE A 62 -3.73 -25.00 6.53
CA ILE A 62 -3.14 -25.27 5.22
C ILE A 62 -4.23 -25.81 4.28
N LEU A 63 -4.44 -25.13 3.14
CA LEU A 63 -5.40 -25.55 2.11
C LEU A 63 -4.68 -26.20 0.92
N GLU A 64 -3.48 -25.72 0.62
CA GLU A 64 -2.70 -26.11 -0.55
C GLU A 64 -1.24 -26.40 -0.16
N ASP A 65 -0.58 -27.27 -0.92
CA ASP A 65 0.75 -27.79 -0.59
C ASP A 65 1.82 -26.71 -0.39
N ARG A 66 1.64 -25.54 -1.02
CA ARG A 66 2.59 -24.42 -0.99
C ARG A 66 2.20 -23.32 0.00
N ASP A 67 1.16 -23.54 0.80
CA ASP A 67 0.75 -22.58 1.82
C ASP A 67 1.73 -22.55 2.99
N VAL A 68 1.78 -21.39 3.66
CA VAL A 68 2.40 -21.23 4.97
C VAL A 68 1.42 -20.53 5.90
N ILE A 69 1.25 -21.05 7.12
CA ILE A 69 0.56 -20.31 8.19
C ILE A 69 1.59 -19.52 8.98
N VAL A 70 1.36 -18.22 9.11
CA VAL A 70 2.20 -17.30 9.85
C VAL A 70 1.50 -16.88 11.14
N LYS A 71 2.19 -17.02 12.29
CA LYS A 71 1.88 -16.33 13.53
C LYS A 71 2.32 -14.89 13.37
N VAL A 72 1.37 -13.97 13.25
CA VAL A 72 1.67 -12.56 13.00
C VAL A 72 2.29 -11.97 14.26
N THR A 73 3.51 -11.45 14.17
CA THR A 73 4.20 -10.77 15.27
C THR A 73 4.14 -9.25 15.11
N GLY A 74 3.82 -8.76 13.91
CA GLY A 74 3.58 -7.35 13.66
C GLY A 74 2.77 -7.13 12.40
N SER A 75 1.84 -6.17 12.46
CA SER A 75 1.12 -5.62 11.30
C SER A 75 1.13 -4.08 11.36
N THR A 76 0.40 -3.42 10.47
CA THR A 76 0.27 -1.96 10.41
C THR A 76 -1.07 -1.60 9.76
N VAL A 77 -1.42 -0.32 9.84
CA VAL A 77 -2.47 0.30 9.02
C VAL A 77 -1.80 1.04 7.86
N CYS A 78 -2.25 0.79 6.64
CA CYS A 78 -1.86 1.50 5.43
C CYS A 78 -2.85 2.63 5.11
N GLY A 79 -2.42 3.61 4.32
CA GLY A 79 -3.36 4.58 3.74
C GLY A 79 -4.43 3.91 2.89
N SER A 80 -4.07 2.84 2.17
CA SER A 80 -4.98 2.09 1.32
C SER A 80 -6.05 1.33 2.10
N ASP A 81 -5.81 1.00 3.37
CA ASP A 81 -6.83 0.38 4.23
C ASP A 81 -8.00 1.34 4.52
N LEU A 82 -7.78 2.66 4.44
CA LEU A 82 -8.86 3.64 4.56
C LEU A 82 -9.78 3.62 3.34
N HIS A 83 -9.26 3.33 2.15
CA HIS A 83 -10.09 3.13 0.94
C HIS A 83 -11.03 1.92 1.11
N LEU A 84 -10.56 0.86 1.80
CA LEU A 84 -11.38 -0.28 2.19
C LEU A 84 -12.44 0.12 3.22
N LEU A 85 -12.04 0.84 4.28
CA LEU A 85 -12.95 1.36 5.30
C LEU A 85 -14.09 2.18 4.67
N HIS A 86 -13.77 3.10 3.76
CA HIS A 86 -14.75 3.97 3.10
C HIS A 86 -15.60 3.27 2.02
N GLY A 87 -15.24 2.02 1.69
CA GLY A 87 -15.88 1.23 0.65
C GLY A 87 -15.67 1.80 -0.75
N THR A 88 -14.54 2.48 -0.99
CA THR A 88 -14.15 2.96 -2.32
C THR A 88 -13.68 1.78 -3.19
N VAL A 89 -12.91 0.87 -2.61
CA VAL A 89 -12.55 -0.40 -3.26
C VAL A 89 -13.78 -1.30 -3.31
N VAL A 90 -14.09 -1.77 -4.51
CA VAL A 90 -15.28 -2.59 -4.79
C VAL A 90 -15.12 -4.03 -4.31
N GLU A 91 -16.24 -4.74 -4.25
CA GLU A 91 -16.31 -6.17 -3.90
C GLU A 91 -15.75 -6.53 -2.51
N MET A 92 -15.80 -5.61 -1.55
CA MET A 92 -15.68 -5.94 -0.12
C MET A 92 -16.90 -6.73 0.36
N GLN A 93 -16.68 -7.72 1.21
CA GLN A 93 -17.71 -8.51 1.84
C GLN A 93 -17.62 -8.43 3.37
N LYS A 94 -18.79 -8.49 4.01
CA LYS A 94 -18.87 -8.47 5.46
C LYS A 94 -18.14 -9.68 6.03
N GLY A 95 -17.19 -9.44 6.92
CA GLY A 95 -16.38 -10.46 7.58
C GLY A 95 -14.97 -10.60 6.99
N ASP A 96 -14.62 -9.89 5.91
CA ASP A 96 -13.29 -9.94 5.31
C ASP A 96 -12.23 -9.44 6.31
N ILE A 97 -11.21 -10.26 6.58
CA ILE A 97 -10.08 -9.90 7.44
C ILE A 97 -9.14 -8.96 6.67
N LEU A 98 -8.83 -7.80 7.24
CA LEU A 98 -8.06 -6.74 6.59
C LEU A 98 -6.53 -6.86 6.81
N GLY A 99 -5.79 -6.02 6.08
CA GLY A 99 -4.36 -5.78 6.28
C GLY A 99 -3.46 -6.55 5.34
N HIS A 100 -2.67 -5.83 4.55
CA HIS A 100 -1.75 -6.40 3.55
C HIS A 100 -0.28 -6.27 3.95
N GLU A 101 0.00 -5.70 5.12
CA GLU A 101 1.34 -5.46 5.62
C GLU A 101 1.55 -6.22 6.95
N PHE A 102 2.34 -7.29 6.92
CA PHE A 102 2.60 -8.10 8.11
C PHE A 102 3.92 -8.86 8.07
N CYS A 103 4.45 -9.11 9.26
CA CYS A 103 5.56 -10.01 9.51
C CYS A 103 5.21 -10.95 10.66
N GLY A 104 5.99 -12.01 10.80
CA GLY A 104 5.65 -13.06 11.74
C GLY A 104 6.65 -14.17 11.85
N VAL A 105 6.21 -15.23 12.51
CA VAL A 105 6.93 -16.49 12.65
C VAL A 105 6.14 -17.58 11.94
N VAL A 106 6.83 -18.40 11.14
CA VAL A 106 6.25 -19.58 10.50
C VAL A 106 5.70 -20.52 11.57
N ASP A 107 4.40 -20.81 11.52
CA ASP A 107 3.76 -21.76 12.44
C ASP A 107 3.56 -23.14 11.82
N GLU A 108 3.16 -23.18 10.56
CA GLU A 108 2.89 -24.41 9.82
C GLU A 108 3.23 -24.22 8.33
N CYS A 109 3.71 -25.27 7.69
CA CYS A 109 4.07 -25.29 6.28
C CYS A 109 3.30 -26.42 5.59
N GLY A 110 2.77 -26.14 4.41
CA GLY A 110 2.27 -27.18 3.52
C GLY A 110 3.38 -28.12 3.05
N PRO A 111 3.04 -29.35 2.64
CA PRO A 111 4.01 -30.39 2.28
C PRO A 111 4.94 -30.03 1.11
N GLY A 112 4.56 -29.08 0.25
CA GLY A 112 5.36 -28.57 -0.86
C GLY A 112 6.37 -27.48 -0.46
N VAL A 113 6.30 -26.95 0.76
CA VAL A 113 7.19 -25.88 1.22
C VAL A 113 8.47 -26.47 1.80
N THR A 114 9.60 -26.25 1.11
CA THR A 114 10.93 -26.78 1.51
C THR A 114 11.89 -25.70 2.00
N LYS A 115 11.63 -24.42 1.68
CA LYS A 115 12.49 -23.27 2.01
C LYS A 115 12.37 -22.81 3.47
N PHE A 116 11.24 -23.07 4.11
CA PHE A 116 10.90 -22.57 5.44
C PHE A 116 10.70 -23.68 6.45
N LYS A 117 10.88 -23.36 7.73
CA LYS A 117 10.59 -24.24 8.86
C LYS A 117 9.84 -23.49 9.94
N LYS A 118 9.05 -24.22 10.72
CA LYS A 118 8.38 -23.69 11.92
C LYS A 118 9.40 -22.97 12.82
N GLY A 119 9.03 -21.79 13.30
CA GLY A 119 9.86 -20.94 14.17
C GLY A 119 10.71 -19.90 13.42
N GLN A 120 10.77 -19.94 12.09
CA GLN A 120 11.53 -18.97 11.31
C GLN A 120 10.78 -17.64 11.19
N ARG A 121 11.47 -16.51 11.42
CA ARG A 121 10.94 -15.15 11.23
C ARG A 121 10.87 -14.80 9.74
N VAL A 122 9.78 -14.18 9.34
CA VAL A 122 9.48 -13.83 7.94
C VAL A 122 8.70 -12.52 7.84
N VAL A 123 8.83 -11.85 6.70
CA VAL A 123 7.94 -10.77 6.26
C VAL A 123 7.22 -11.21 4.99
N ALA A 124 5.93 -10.90 4.88
CA ALA A 124 5.13 -11.25 3.72
C ALA A 124 5.09 -10.09 2.72
N SER A 125 5.24 -10.39 1.43
CA SER A 125 4.88 -9.45 0.37
C SER A 125 3.38 -9.16 0.42
N PHE A 126 2.97 -7.91 0.24
CA PHE A 126 1.54 -7.57 0.20
C PHE A 126 0.80 -8.21 -1.00
N GLN A 127 1.55 -8.50 -2.07
CA GLN A 127 1.09 -9.21 -3.27
C GLN A 127 1.32 -10.70 -3.15
N ILE A 128 0.44 -11.46 -3.80
CA ILE A 128 0.52 -12.90 -3.92
C ILE A 128 1.01 -13.23 -5.32
N ALA A 129 2.24 -13.74 -5.43
CA ALA A 129 2.83 -14.20 -6.67
C ALA A 129 3.00 -15.73 -6.67
N CYS A 130 2.82 -16.36 -7.83
CA CYS A 130 2.95 -17.82 -8.00
C CYS A 130 4.41 -18.30 -8.14
N GLY A 131 5.31 -17.39 -8.53
CA GLY A 131 6.75 -17.65 -8.72
C GLY A 131 7.17 -18.17 -10.10
N ASP A 132 6.24 -18.54 -10.98
CA ASP A 132 6.57 -19.26 -12.23
C ASP A 132 5.98 -18.69 -13.53
N CYS A 133 5.03 -17.75 -13.45
CA CYS A 133 4.41 -17.13 -14.62
C CYS A 133 5.36 -16.13 -15.31
N TYR A 134 4.94 -15.55 -16.44
CA TYR A 134 5.79 -14.66 -17.24
C TYR A 134 6.35 -13.49 -16.43
N TYR A 135 5.49 -12.82 -15.65
CA TYR A 135 5.86 -11.68 -14.80
C TYR A 135 6.64 -12.10 -13.56
N CYS A 136 6.25 -13.22 -12.92
CA CYS A 136 6.93 -13.72 -11.72
C CYS A 136 8.40 -14.09 -12.00
N LYS A 137 8.70 -14.67 -13.17
CA LYS A 137 10.07 -14.97 -13.59
C LYS A 137 10.96 -13.72 -13.73
N GLN A 138 10.34 -12.55 -13.90
CA GLN A 138 11.01 -11.25 -13.99
C GLN A 138 10.94 -10.46 -12.67
N LYS A 139 10.48 -11.11 -11.58
CA LYS A 139 10.23 -10.49 -10.27
C LYS A 139 9.17 -9.38 -10.28
N LEU A 140 8.32 -9.32 -11.32
CA LEU A 140 7.18 -8.39 -11.42
C LEU A 140 5.98 -8.94 -10.64
N SER A 141 6.13 -9.09 -9.32
CA SER A 141 5.18 -9.81 -8.45
C SER A 141 3.76 -9.26 -8.46
N SER A 142 3.60 -7.95 -8.70
CA SER A 142 2.30 -7.28 -8.71
C SER A 142 1.43 -7.62 -9.92
N GLN A 143 2.03 -8.21 -10.96
CA GLN A 143 1.38 -8.56 -12.22
C GLN A 143 1.25 -10.09 -12.39
N CYS A 144 1.11 -10.82 -11.29
CA CYS A 144 1.01 -12.27 -11.33
C CYS A 144 -0.27 -12.74 -12.07
N GLU A 145 -0.11 -13.65 -13.03
CA GLU A 145 -1.22 -14.11 -13.89
C GLU A 145 -2.12 -15.17 -13.24
N LYS A 146 -1.71 -15.71 -12.08
CA LYS A 146 -2.26 -16.95 -11.51
C LYS A 146 -2.87 -16.80 -10.12
N THR A 147 -2.94 -15.60 -9.58
CA THR A 147 -3.38 -15.36 -8.19
C THR A 147 -4.60 -14.45 -8.09
N ASN A 148 -5.03 -13.84 -9.19
CA ASN A 148 -6.31 -13.17 -9.29
C ASN A 148 -7.07 -13.71 -10.50
N SER A 149 -8.26 -14.26 -10.30
CA SER A 149 -9.15 -14.64 -11.41
C SER A 149 -10.38 -13.76 -11.54
N ASN A 150 -10.42 -12.62 -10.84
CA ASN A 150 -11.49 -11.65 -10.98
C ASN A 150 -11.63 -11.17 -12.43
N THR A 151 -12.81 -11.38 -13.02
CA THR A 151 -13.06 -11.04 -14.42
C THR A 151 -13.39 -9.56 -14.64
N ILE A 152 -13.91 -8.88 -13.61
CA ILE A 152 -14.29 -7.46 -13.67
C ILE A 152 -13.02 -6.62 -13.72
N GLU A 153 -12.08 -6.90 -12.81
CA GLU A 153 -10.75 -6.30 -12.79
C GLU A 153 -10.06 -6.47 -14.15
N ASN A 154 -9.99 -7.71 -14.65
CA ASN A 154 -9.36 -7.99 -15.93
C ASN A 154 -10.01 -7.25 -17.11
N ALA A 155 -11.35 -7.17 -17.13
CA ALA A 155 -12.07 -6.43 -18.16
C ALA A 155 -11.84 -4.91 -18.04
N MET A 156 -11.74 -4.40 -16.81
CA MET A 156 -11.56 -2.99 -16.51
C MET A 156 -10.15 -2.50 -16.87
N TYR A 157 -9.12 -3.30 -16.62
CA TYR A 157 -7.73 -2.91 -16.85
C TYR A 157 -7.13 -3.45 -18.15
N GLY A 158 -7.84 -4.35 -18.85
CA GLY A 158 -7.34 -4.97 -20.08
C GLY A 158 -6.28 -6.04 -19.86
N GLY A 159 -6.00 -6.38 -18.59
CA GLY A 159 -5.09 -7.43 -18.15
C GLY A 159 -5.27 -7.67 -16.65
N ARG A 160 -4.79 -8.84 -16.18
CA ARG A 160 -4.90 -9.25 -14.78
C ARG A 160 -3.73 -8.74 -13.94
N THR A 161 -4.04 -8.26 -12.75
CA THR A 161 -3.06 -8.00 -11.69
C THR A 161 -2.98 -9.15 -10.68
N ALA A 162 -2.00 -9.12 -9.77
CA ALA A 162 -1.84 -10.14 -8.74
C ALA A 162 -2.95 -10.09 -7.67
N GLY A 163 -3.15 -11.22 -6.99
CA GLY A 163 -3.92 -11.24 -5.74
C GLY A 163 -3.23 -10.44 -4.62
N MET A 164 -4.00 -9.91 -3.68
CA MET A 164 -3.51 -9.11 -2.55
C MET A 164 -4.11 -9.62 -1.23
N PHE A 165 -3.29 -9.68 -0.18
CA PHE A 165 -3.76 -10.05 1.17
C PHE A 165 -4.66 -8.96 1.73
N GLY A 166 -5.71 -9.32 2.48
CA GLY A 166 -6.48 -8.39 3.31
C GLY A 166 -7.09 -7.18 2.59
N TYR A 167 -7.33 -7.32 1.29
CA TYR A 167 -7.89 -6.29 0.43
C TYR A 167 -9.34 -6.68 0.08
N SER A 168 -9.74 -6.74 -1.20
CA SER A 168 -11.10 -7.16 -1.59
C SER A 168 -11.12 -8.36 -2.52
N HIS A 169 -12.33 -8.84 -2.86
CA HIS A 169 -12.52 -9.88 -3.87
C HIS A 169 -12.19 -9.41 -5.29
N PHE A 170 -12.07 -8.09 -5.52
CA PHE A 170 -11.53 -7.51 -6.75
C PHE A 170 -10.06 -7.93 -6.99
N THR A 171 -9.36 -8.21 -5.89
CA THR A 171 -7.96 -8.69 -5.86
C THR A 171 -7.85 -10.12 -5.34
N GLY A 172 -8.88 -10.95 -5.60
CA GLY A 172 -8.89 -12.39 -5.33
C GLY A 172 -9.35 -12.82 -3.93
N GLY A 173 -9.65 -11.88 -3.02
CA GLY A 173 -10.32 -12.19 -1.75
C GLY A 173 -9.50 -13.09 -0.83
N TYR A 174 -8.33 -12.63 -0.43
CA TYR A 174 -7.45 -13.34 0.52
C TYR A 174 -7.51 -12.68 1.90
N ALA A 175 -7.50 -13.49 2.96
CA ALA A 175 -7.43 -12.98 4.33
C ALA A 175 -6.14 -12.18 4.58
N GLY A 176 -6.26 -11.10 5.36
CA GLY A 176 -5.15 -10.23 5.70
C GLY A 176 -4.37 -10.59 6.98
N GLY A 177 -3.36 -9.76 7.24
CA GLY A 177 -2.41 -9.82 8.34
C GLY A 177 -2.75 -8.96 9.56
N GLN A 178 -3.85 -8.18 9.55
CA GLN A 178 -4.36 -7.57 10.78
C GLN A 178 -5.17 -8.59 11.58
N ALA A 179 -4.49 -9.70 11.84
CA ALA A 179 -5.00 -10.87 12.50
C ALA A 179 -3.88 -11.49 13.28
N GLU A 180 -4.27 -12.43 14.11
CA GLU A 180 -3.37 -13.16 14.94
C GLU A 180 -2.63 -14.27 14.13
N TYR A 181 -3.32 -14.91 13.19
CA TYR A 181 -2.73 -15.81 12.22
C TYR A 181 -3.21 -15.48 10.81
N THR A 182 -2.35 -15.73 9.82
CA THR A 182 -2.70 -15.53 8.41
C THR A 182 -2.17 -16.67 7.56
N ARG A 183 -2.99 -17.12 6.60
CA ARG A 183 -2.58 -18.04 5.53
C ARG A 183 -1.88 -17.25 4.44
N VAL A 184 -0.64 -17.61 4.14
CA VAL A 184 0.13 -17.07 3.02
C VAL A 184 0.10 -18.09 1.88
N ALA A 185 -0.72 -17.83 0.87
CA ALA A 185 -0.76 -18.62 -0.36
C ALA A 185 0.58 -18.49 -1.12
N TYR A 186 1.08 -19.60 -1.66
CA TYR A 186 2.45 -19.69 -2.21
C TYR A 186 3.49 -19.12 -1.23
N GLY A 187 3.41 -19.50 0.04
CA GLY A 187 4.26 -18.96 1.10
C GLY A 187 5.75 -19.22 0.86
N ASP A 188 6.11 -20.23 0.05
CA ASP A 188 7.48 -20.46 -0.41
C ASP A 188 8.04 -19.33 -1.31
N VAL A 189 7.16 -18.56 -1.95
CA VAL A 189 7.49 -17.44 -2.85
C VAL A 189 7.28 -16.09 -2.16
N ASN A 190 6.17 -15.93 -1.44
CA ASN A 190 5.70 -14.63 -0.94
C ASN A 190 6.22 -14.27 0.46
N LEU A 191 7.12 -15.08 1.02
CA LEU A 191 7.82 -14.79 2.27
C LEU A 191 9.30 -14.54 2.06
N LEU A 192 9.82 -13.53 2.76
CA LEU A 192 11.25 -13.26 2.88
C LEU A 192 11.68 -13.55 4.34
N PRO A 193 12.73 -14.37 4.57
CA PRO A 193 13.31 -14.52 5.90
C PRO A 193 13.74 -13.19 6.51
N LEU A 194 13.33 -12.91 7.73
CA LEU A 194 13.87 -11.80 8.51
C LEU A 194 15.01 -12.30 9.42
N PRO A 195 16.23 -11.77 9.28
CA PRO A 195 17.36 -12.16 10.12
C PRO A 195 17.25 -11.57 11.53
N ASP A 196 17.95 -12.16 12.49
CA ASP A 196 17.88 -11.80 13.92
C ASP A 196 18.36 -10.38 14.23
N ASP A 197 19.18 -9.79 13.36
CA ASP A 197 19.70 -8.42 13.49
C ASP A 197 18.75 -7.35 12.96
N VAL A 198 17.64 -7.75 12.31
CA VAL A 198 16.59 -6.84 11.84
C VAL A 198 15.35 -7.04 12.70
N PRO A 199 14.97 -6.07 13.56
CA PRO A 199 13.75 -6.19 14.36
C PRO A 199 12.49 -6.10 13.50
N ASP A 200 11.39 -6.66 13.99
CA ASP A 200 10.11 -6.67 13.28
C ASP A 200 9.63 -5.26 12.93
N GLU A 201 9.81 -4.28 13.83
CA GLU A 201 9.37 -2.90 13.58
C GLU A 201 10.10 -2.24 12.42
N ALA A 202 11.29 -2.72 12.03
CA ALA A 202 12.00 -2.25 10.85
C ALA A 202 11.73 -3.14 9.62
N GLY A 203 11.75 -4.47 9.82
CA GLY A 203 11.61 -5.46 8.76
C GLY A 203 10.21 -5.53 8.16
N LEU A 204 9.17 -5.23 8.95
CA LEU A 204 7.78 -5.26 8.51
C LEU A 204 7.56 -4.45 7.24
N PHE A 205 8.12 -3.25 7.14
CA PHE A 205 7.85 -2.33 6.03
C PHE A 205 8.48 -2.74 4.69
N LEU A 206 9.23 -3.84 4.65
CA LEU A 206 9.60 -4.52 3.41
C LEU A 206 8.39 -5.16 2.72
N SER A 207 7.29 -5.39 3.45
CA SER A 207 6.05 -5.94 2.90
C SER A 207 5.42 -5.06 1.83
N ASP A 208 5.57 -3.73 1.97
CA ASP A 208 4.96 -2.71 1.11
C ASP A 208 5.76 -1.40 1.09
N VAL A 209 5.63 -0.55 2.13
CA VAL A 209 6.01 0.88 2.05
C VAL A 209 7.42 1.12 1.50
N LEU A 210 8.44 0.37 1.96
CA LEU A 210 9.80 0.56 1.47
C LEU A 210 9.94 0.18 0.00
N CYS A 211 9.34 -0.94 -0.40
CA CYS A 211 9.34 -1.40 -1.79
C CYS A 211 8.57 -0.45 -2.69
N THR A 212 7.42 0.06 -2.24
CA THR A 212 6.57 1.00 -2.97
C THR A 212 7.25 2.35 -3.16
N SER A 213 7.82 2.92 -2.11
CA SER A 213 8.57 4.17 -2.21
C SER A 213 9.83 4.04 -3.07
N TRP A 214 10.56 2.93 -2.95
CA TRP A 214 11.75 2.70 -3.78
C TRP A 214 11.35 2.57 -5.25
N HIS A 215 10.32 1.77 -5.54
CA HIS A 215 9.78 1.59 -6.88
C HIS A 215 9.39 2.92 -7.52
N ALA A 216 8.62 3.74 -6.80
CA ALA A 216 8.20 5.06 -7.25
C ALA A 216 9.39 5.93 -7.72
N VAL A 217 10.49 5.92 -6.97
CA VAL A 217 11.68 6.71 -7.29
C VAL A 217 12.43 6.15 -8.49
N VAL A 218 12.69 4.84 -8.53
CA VAL A 218 13.52 4.24 -9.59
C VAL A 218 12.78 4.10 -10.90
N ASP A 219 11.49 3.79 -10.88
CA ASP A 219 10.67 3.56 -12.07
C ASP A 219 10.26 4.87 -12.75
N THR A 220 9.96 5.91 -11.95
CA THR A 220 9.81 7.28 -12.47
C THR A 220 11.14 7.83 -13.03
N GLY A 221 12.26 7.20 -12.65
CA GLY A 221 13.58 7.49 -13.15
C GLY A 221 14.19 8.74 -12.54
N VAL A 222 14.23 8.84 -11.21
CA VAL A 222 15.01 9.88 -10.52
C VAL A 222 16.51 9.66 -10.75
N ASN A 223 17.17 10.69 -11.27
CA ASN A 223 18.59 10.69 -11.62
C ASN A 223 19.38 11.70 -10.78
N LYS A 224 20.70 11.51 -10.75
CA LYS A 224 21.62 12.44 -10.12
C LYS A 224 21.43 13.86 -10.66
N GLY A 225 21.23 14.82 -9.76
CA GLY A 225 21.05 16.23 -10.08
C GLY A 225 19.59 16.67 -10.23
N ASP A 226 18.63 15.75 -10.34
CA ASP A 226 17.21 16.09 -10.47
C ASP A 226 16.70 16.88 -9.25
N VAL A 227 15.81 17.83 -9.49
CA VAL A 227 14.92 18.41 -8.48
C VAL A 227 13.62 17.60 -8.49
N VAL A 228 13.30 16.97 -7.36
CA VAL A 228 12.14 16.09 -7.21
C VAL A 228 11.06 16.77 -6.38
N ALA A 229 9.82 16.77 -6.87
CA ALA A 229 8.64 17.19 -6.13
C ALA A 229 7.78 15.98 -5.77
N ILE A 230 7.34 15.86 -4.51
CA ILE A 230 6.58 14.71 -4.01
C ILE A 230 5.26 15.21 -3.42
N TRP A 231 4.13 14.78 -3.98
CA TRP A 231 2.80 15.09 -3.44
C TRP A 231 2.41 14.05 -2.40
N GLY A 232 2.20 14.50 -1.17
CA GLY A 232 1.89 13.65 -0.02
C GLY A 232 3.09 13.47 0.90
N ALA A 233 2.96 13.96 2.12
CA ALA A 233 3.94 13.80 3.20
C ALA A 233 3.61 12.62 4.13
N GLY A 234 2.92 11.60 3.60
CA GLY A 234 2.69 10.34 4.30
C GLY A 234 3.91 9.41 4.29
N PRO A 235 3.77 8.19 4.82
CA PRO A 235 4.87 7.22 4.92
C PRO A 235 5.57 6.93 3.58
N ILE A 236 4.80 6.76 2.50
CA ILE A 236 5.36 6.52 1.16
C ILE A 236 6.18 7.73 0.68
N GLY A 237 5.63 8.94 0.79
CA GLY A 237 6.32 10.17 0.38
C GLY A 237 7.59 10.45 1.20
N GLN A 238 7.55 10.17 2.50
CA GLN A 238 8.71 10.27 3.40
C GLN A 238 9.86 9.35 2.98
N MET A 239 9.57 8.08 2.70
CA MET A 239 10.60 7.15 2.22
C MET A 239 11.03 7.47 0.77
N ALA A 240 10.13 7.93 -0.09
CA ALA A 240 10.47 8.37 -1.44
C ALA A 240 11.40 9.60 -1.44
N ALA A 241 11.31 10.48 -0.44
CA ALA A 241 12.24 11.59 -0.27
C ALA A 241 13.65 11.10 0.08
N ASP A 242 13.78 10.19 1.06
CA ASP A 242 15.07 9.57 1.41
C ASP A 242 15.68 8.86 0.19
N PHE A 243 14.88 8.08 -0.54
CA PHE A 243 15.35 7.35 -1.73
C PHE A 243 15.69 8.27 -2.89
N SER A 244 14.98 9.38 -3.09
CA SER A 244 15.32 10.37 -4.10
C SER A 244 16.70 11.00 -3.82
N LEU A 245 16.96 11.37 -2.56
CA LEU A 245 18.26 11.87 -2.14
C LEU A 245 19.36 10.81 -2.29
N MET A 246 19.07 9.54 -1.95
CA MET A 246 20.00 8.42 -2.16
C MET A 246 20.32 8.18 -3.64
N GLN A 247 19.36 8.39 -4.55
CA GLN A 247 19.55 8.35 -6.01
C GLN A 247 20.32 9.57 -6.55
N GLY A 248 20.65 10.53 -5.68
CA GLY A 248 21.47 11.70 -6.02
C GLY A 248 20.66 12.90 -6.50
N ALA A 249 19.35 12.97 -6.22
CA ALA A 249 18.57 14.19 -6.41
C ALA A 249 19.29 15.38 -5.75
N SER A 250 19.36 16.51 -6.43
CA SER A 250 20.00 17.72 -5.89
C SER A 250 19.11 18.42 -4.86
N ARG A 251 17.80 18.19 -4.94
CA ARG A 251 16.79 18.81 -4.09
C ARG A 251 15.52 17.97 -4.09
N VAL A 252 14.87 17.87 -2.94
CA VAL A 252 13.54 17.26 -2.81
C VAL A 252 12.60 18.28 -2.17
N ILE A 253 11.41 18.45 -2.74
CA ILE A 253 10.35 19.33 -2.26
C ILE A 253 9.10 18.48 -1.98
N MET A 254 8.63 18.47 -0.74
CA MET A 254 7.44 17.73 -0.33
C MET A 254 6.23 18.65 -0.21
N ILE A 255 5.13 18.26 -0.84
CA ILE A 255 3.89 19.03 -0.93
C ILE A 255 2.83 18.33 -0.10
N ASP A 256 2.37 18.97 0.96
CA ASP A 256 1.25 18.53 1.80
C ASP A 256 0.69 19.76 2.55
N SER A 257 0.04 19.57 3.69
CA SER A 257 -0.49 20.63 4.55
C SER A 257 -0.35 20.27 6.03
N ASN A 258 -0.43 21.30 6.88
CA ASN A 258 -0.59 21.16 8.33
C ASN A 258 0.56 20.36 8.99
N TRP A 259 0.24 19.64 10.06
CA TRP A 259 1.17 18.95 10.95
C TRP A 259 2.12 17.97 10.26
N ARG A 260 1.75 17.39 9.11
CA ARG A 260 2.62 16.46 8.38
C ARG A 260 3.87 17.17 7.84
N LEU A 261 3.73 18.42 7.38
CA LEU A 261 4.90 19.17 6.95
C LEU A 261 5.78 19.57 8.13
N ASP A 262 5.22 19.84 9.30
CA ASP A 262 6.02 20.08 10.51
C ASP A 262 6.75 18.82 10.98
N PHE A 263 6.09 17.65 10.86
CA PHE A 263 6.73 16.35 11.06
C PHE A 263 7.92 16.15 10.11
N VAL A 264 7.75 16.47 8.82
CA VAL A 264 8.81 16.38 7.81
C VAL A 264 9.95 17.34 8.14
N LYS A 265 9.69 18.62 8.39
CA LYS A 265 10.72 19.61 8.75
C LYS A 265 11.55 19.17 9.96
N ALA A 266 10.92 18.54 10.95
CA ALA A 266 11.60 18.07 12.16
C ALA A 266 12.52 16.86 11.93
N ARG A 267 12.28 16.03 10.90
CA ARG A 267 12.99 14.75 10.68
C ARG A 267 13.82 14.71 9.40
N TYR A 268 13.51 15.57 8.43
CA TYR A 268 14.11 15.61 7.10
C TYR A 268 14.67 17.01 6.82
N PRO A 269 15.76 17.41 7.48
CA PRO A 269 16.30 18.78 7.36
C PRO A 269 16.78 19.15 5.95
N ASN A 270 16.98 18.16 5.07
CA ASN A 270 17.40 18.34 3.69
C ASN A 270 16.24 18.27 2.68
N VAL A 271 14.99 18.26 3.16
CA VAL A 271 13.78 18.24 2.33
C VAL A 271 13.05 19.57 2.52
N ASP A 272 12.83 20.27 1.41
CA ASP A 272 12.00 21.46 1.42
C ASP A 272 10.53 21.08 1.50
N THR A 273 9.70 21.97 2.04
CA THR A 273 8.25 21.75 2.15
C THR A 273 7.48 22.87 1.48
N LEU A 274 6.38 22.53 0.82
CA LEU A 274 5.42 23.47 0.26
C LEU A 274 4.03 23.18 0.84
N ASP A 275 3.54 24.08 1.69
CA ASP A 275 2.20 23.98 2.26
C ASP A 275 1.17 24.58 1.31
N PHE A 276 0.34 23.72 0.73
CA PHE A 276 -0.70 24.17 -0.20
C PHE A 276 -1.86 24.91 0.49
N SER A 277 -2.02 24.75 1.81
CA SER A 277 -3.12 25.36 2.58
C SER A 277 -2.86 26.82 2.95
N THR A 278 -1.59 27.28 2.87
CA THR A 278 -1.18 28.63 3.23
C THR A 278 -0.83 29.50 2.02
N LEU A 279 -1.10 29.02 0.80
CA LEU A 279 -0.80 29.77 -0.43
C LEU A 279 -1.63 31.05 -0.51
N ALA A 280 -1.00 32.14 -0.97
CA ALA A 280 -1.71 33.41 -1.11
C ALA A 280 -2.75 33.33 -2.24
N LYS A 281 -3.77 34.19 -2.17
CA LYS A 281 -4.80 34.26 -3.22
C LYS A 281 -4.16 34.53 -4.58
N GLY A 282 -4.41 33.64 -5.54
CA GLY A 282 -3.85 33.72 -6.90
C GLY A 282 -2.56 32.91 -7.10
N GLU A 283 -1.99 32.35 -6.03
CA GLU A 283 -0.91 31.38 -6.10
C GLU A 283 -1.46 29.96 -6.17
N SER A 284 -0.67 29.07 -6.77
CA SER A 284 -0.95 27.64 -6.87
C SER A 284 0.32 26.86 -6.53
N VAL A 285 0.17 25.57 -6.23
CA VAL A 285 1.31 24.65 -6.09
C VAL A 285 2.20 24.74 -7.34
N THR A 286 1.59 24.74 -8.52
CA THR A 286 2.28 24.89 -9.80
C THR A 286 3.11 26.18 -9.90
N SER A 287 2.54 27.33 -9.58
CA SER A 287 3.28 28.60 -9.66
C SER A 287 4.44 28.63 -8.66
N LYS A 288 4.23 28.12 -7.44
CA LYS A 288 5.27 28.07 -6.42
C LYS A 288 6.38 27.09 -6.73
N LEU A 289 6.06 25.89 -7.21
CA LEU A 289 7.09 24.94 -7.65
C LEU A 289 7.93 25.50 -8.79
N LYS A 290 7.32 26.25 -9.73
CA LYS A 290 8.07 26.94 -10.77
C LYS A 290 9.01 27.98 -10.18
N GLU A 291 8.53 28.84 -9.29
CA GLU A 291 9.35 29.84 -8.58
C GLU A 291 10.55 29.18 -7.87
N MET A 292 10.30 28.11 -7.11
CA MET A 292 11.33 27.35 -6.39
C MET A 292 12.33 26.66 -7.34
N CYS A 293 11.94 26.37 -8.58
CA CYS A 293 12.71 25.61 -9.55
C CYS A 293 13.15 26.47 -10.76
N ASN A 294 13.64 27.68 -10.50
CA ASN A 294 14.17 28.59 -11.54
C ASN A 294 13.17 28.88 -12.68
N ASN A 295 11.90 29.06 -12.33
CA ASN A 295 10.76 29.28 -13.23
C ASN A 295 10.51 28.17 -14.27
N ARG A 296 11.09 26.98 -14.08
CA ARG A 296 10.91 25.82 -14.98
C ARG A 296 9.96 24.77 -14.41
N GLY A 297 9.99 24.59 -13.09
CA GLY A 297 9.37 23.45 -12.40
C GLY A 297 10.36 22.31 -12.12
N PRO A 298 9.99 21.33 -11.28
CA PRO A 298 10.84 20.19 -10.93
C PRO A 298 11.12 19.29 -12.15
N ASP A 299 12.23 18.55 -12.09
CA ASP A 299 12.64 17.56 -13.09
C ASP A 299 11.76 16.30 -13.04
N VAL A 300 11.34 15.93 -11.84
CA VAL A 300 10.54 14.74 -11.52
C VAL A 300 9.44 15.12 -10.53
N SER A 301 8.22 14.65 -10.79
CA SER A 301 7.10 14.71 -9.86
C SER A 301 6.67 13.30 -9.47
N ILE A 302 6.49 13.01 -8.19
CA ILE A 302 6.03 11.71 -7.69
C ILE A 302 4.73 11.92 -6.89
N GLU A 303 3.71 11.16 -7.24
CA GLU A 303 2.39 11.17 -6.60
C GLU A 303 2.35 10.13 -5.49
N CYS A 304 2.10 10.53 -4.23
CA CYS A 304 2.06 9.66 -3.04
C CYS A 304 0.88 10.00 -2.10
N ALA A 305 -0.22 10.54 -2.63
CA ALA A 305 -1.40 11.00 -1.88
C ALA A 305 -2.71 10.29 -2.26
N ALA A 306 -2.82 9.75 -3.49
CA ALA A 306 -4.00 9.13 -4.11
C ALA A 306 -5.09 10.12 -4.61
N GLY A 307 -5.90 9.65 -5.56
CA GLY A 307 -6.87 10.47 -6.33
C GLY A 307 -8.30 10.56 -5.79
N GLU A 308 -8.60 9.90 -4.67
CA GLU A 308 -9.98 9.77 -4.15
C GLU A 308 -10.56 11.04 -3.52
N TYR A 309 -9.75 12.09 -3.35
CA TYR A 309 -10.19 13.36 -2.76
C TYR A 309 -10.24 14.46 -3.83
N ALA A 310 -11.44 14.69 -4.38
CA ALA A 310 -11.70 15.86 -5.20
C ALA A 310 -11.38 17.15 -4.43
N LYS A 311 -10.47 17.97 -4.97
CA LYS A 311 -10.19 19.34 -4.52
C LYS A 311 -11.21 20.31 -5.12
N GLY A 312 -11.65 20.06 -6.36
CA GLY A 312 -12.59 20.90 -7.10
C GLY A 312 -14.04 20.46 -6.99
N TRP A 313 -14.92 21.44 -7.13
CA TRP A 313 -16.36 21.29 -6.93
C TRP A 313 -16.98 20.48 -8.08
N ALA A 314 -16.41 20.59 -9.28
CA ALA A 314 -16.85 19.83 -10.46
C ALA A 314 -16.60 18.32 -10.27
N HIS A 315 -15.36 17.93 -9.97
CA HIS A 315 -15.02 16.53 -9.70
C HIS A 315 -15.78 15.96 -8.49
N TYR A 316 -15.99 16.76 -7.44
CA TYR A 316 -16.83 16.35 -6.30
C TYR A 316 -18.25 15.96 -6.75
N PHE A 317 -18.89 16.77 -7.61
CA PHE A 317 -20.22 16.45 -8.12
C PHE A 317 -20.21 15.29 -9.11
N GLU A 318 -19.20 15.18 -9.98
CA GLU A 318 -19.05 14.06 -10.92
C GLU A 318 -18.90 12.73 -10.17
N MET A 319 -18.04 12.67 -9.15
CA MET A 319 -17.90 11.49 -8.27
C MET A 319 -19.19 11.19 -7.50
N MET A 320 -19.85 12.21 -6.94
CA MET A 320 -21.13 12.03 -6.23
C MET A 320 -22.23 11.44 -7.14
N LEU A 321 -22.24 11.84 -8.41
CA LEU A 321 -23.17 11.33 -9.41
C LEU A 321 -22.72 10.00 -10.05
N GLY A 322 -21.51 9.52 -9.73
CA GLY A 322 -20.89 8.32 -10.31
C GLY A 322 -20.47 8.46 -11.77
N LEU A 323 -20.27 9.70 -12.24
CA LEU A 323 -19.76 10.02 -13.58
C LEU A 323 -18.23 9.91 -13.68
N GLU A 324 -17.56 9.77 -12.54
CA GLU A 324 -16.12 9.62 -12.38
C GLU A 324 -15.86 8.78 -11.12
N THR A 325 -14.82 7.93 -11.11
CA THR A 325 -14.42 7.16 -9.92
C THR A 325 -13.19 7.75 -9.23
N ASP A 326 -12.31 8.40 -9.99
CA ASP A 326 -11.05 8.96 -9.51
C ASP A 326 -10.80 10.31 -10.15
N THR A 327 -10.13 11.24 -9.46
CA THR A 327 -9.92 12.59 -9.99
C THR A 327 -8.57 12.79 -10.66
N SER A 328 -8.55 13.52 -11.79
CA SER A 328 -7.31 13.87 -12.50
C SER A 328 -6.64 15.13 -11.95
N GLU A 329 -7.22 15.80 -10.96
CA GLU A 329 -6.78 17.13 -10.50
C GLU A 329 -5.32 17.13 -10.03
N LEU A 330 -4.95 16.16 -9.20
CA LEU A 330 -3.58 16.05 -8.70
C LEU A 330 -2.59 15.73 -9.83
N ILE A 331 -2.98 14.83 -10.74
CA ILE A 331 -2.15 14.47 -11.89
C ILE A 331 -1.98 15.65 -12.85
N ASN A 332 -3.04 16.44 -13.08
CA ASN A 332 -3.00 17.66 -13.86
C ASN A 332 -2.11 18.74 -13.20
N GLU A 333 -2.22 18.91 -11.88
CA GLU A 333 -1.35 19.80 -11.11
C GLU A 333 0.12 19.35 -11.23
N MET A 334 0.42 18.06 -11.12
CA MET A 334 1.76 17.53 -11.34
C MET A 334 2.28 17.79 -12.76
N ILE A 335 1.50 17.42 -13.79
CA ILE A 335 1.87 17.61 -15.20
C ILE A 335 2.17 19.09 -15.46
N THR A 336 1.34 20.01 -14.97
CA THR A 336 1.52 21.46 -15.17
C THR A 336 2.64 22.07 -14.33
N SER A 337 3.02 21.43 -13.22
CA SER A 337 4.14 21.79 -12.36
C SER A 337 5.50 21.33 -12.90
N THR A 338 5.61 20.08 -13.33
CA THR A 338 6.84 19.48 -13.88
C THR A 338 7.35 20.27 -15.08
N ARG A 339 8.67 20.44 -15.23
CA ARG A 339 9.25 21.13 -16.39
C ARG A 339 9.00 20.39 -17.71
N ASN A 340 9.13 21.09 -18.84
CA ASN A 340 9.06 20.44 -20.16
C ASN A 340 10.10 19.30 -20.26
N MET A 341 9.71 18.21 -20.91
CA MET A 341 10.49 16.96 -21.00
C MET A 341 10.84 16.34 -19.63
N GLY A 342 10.11 16.68 -18.56
CA GLY A 342 10.24 16.05 -17.25
C GLY A 342 9.44 14.77 -17.11
N ARG A 343 9.48 14.17 -15.92
CA ARG A 343 8.84 12.87 -15.60
C ARG A 343 7.84 13.03 -14.46
N CYS A 344 6.71 12.32 -14.54
CA CYS A 344 5.70 12.22 -13.50
C CYS A 344 5.44 10.74 -13.21
N GLY A 345 5.51 10.34 -11.95
CA GLY A 345 5.21 8.99 -11.48
C GLY A 345 3.91 8.95 -10.68
N ILE A 346 3.03 8.00 -10.99
CA ILE A 346 1.77 7.77 -10.27
C ILE A 346 1.94 6.53 -9.38
N THR A 347 2.03 6.74 -8.06
CA THR A 347 2.17 5.67 -7.06
C THR A 347 0.97 5.54 -6.13
N GLY A 348 0.23 6.63 -5.83
CA GLY A 348 -1.00 6.55 -5.06
C GLY A 348 -2.08 5.71 -5.75
N VAL A 349 -3.10 5.34 -4.98
CA VAL A 349 -4.17 4.46 -5.46
C VAL A 349 -5.12 5.22 -6.38
N TYR A 350 -5.35 4.64 -7.57
CA TYR A 350 -6.37 5.02 -8.55
C TYR A 350 -7.03 3.73 -9.03
N VAL A 351 -8.36 3.65 -8.95
CA VAL A 351 -9.08 2.38 -9.19
C VAL A 351 -9.73 2.35 -10.57
N GLY A 352 -10.06 3.49 -11.17
CA GLY A 352 -10.81 3.54 -12.42
C GLY A 352 -10.64 4.79 -13.26
N PHE A 353 -11.76 5.31 -13.77
CA PHE A 353 -11.76 6.33 -14.81
C PHE A 353 -11.84 7.73 -14.24
N THR A 354 -11.17 8.65 -14.92
CA THR A 354 -11.17 10.08 -14.63
C THR A 354 -11.57 10.91 -15.85
N ASN A 355 -12.26 12.02 -15.61
CA ASN A 355 -12.56 13.06 -16.59
C ASN A 355 -11.49 14.17 -16.54
N HIS A 356 -11.50 15.03 -17.56
CA HIS A 356 -10.66 16.25 -17.62
C HIS A 356 -9.14 16.02 -17.51
N PHE A 357 -8.65 14.82 -17.81
CA PHE A 357 -7.22 14.55 -17.90
C PHE A 357 -6.57 15.39 -18.99
N ASN A 358 -5.55 16.18 -18.63
CA ASN A 358 -4.92 17.16 -19.52
C ASN A 358 -3.91 16.51 -20.48
N ILE A 359 -4.42 15.68 -21.38
CA ILE A 359 -3.63 14.97 -22.40
C ILE A 359 -2.88 15.93 -23.34
N GLY A 360 -3.40 17.13 -23.56
CA GLY A 360 -2.75 18.16 -24.37
C GLY A 360 -1.43 18.62 -23.75
N SER A 361 -1.43 18.98 -22.46
CA SER A 361 -0.21 19.37 -21.73
C SER A 361 0.80 18.23 -21.66
N LEU A 362 0.34 16.99 -21.48
CA LEU A 362 1.19 15.81 -21.51
C LEU A 362 1.96 15.70 -22.84
N MET A 363 1.24 15.78 -23.96
CA MET A 363 1.78 15.63 -25.31
C MET A 363 2.66 16.81 -25.73
N GLU A 364 2.13 18.03 -25.69
CA GLU A 364 2.80 19.24 -26.20
C GLU A 364 4.10 19.56 -25.45
N ARG A 365 4.18 19.20 -24.16
CA ARG A 365 5.36 19.48 -23.32
C ARG A 365 6.29 18.27 -23.20
N GLY A 366 5.95 17.16 -23.86
CA GLY A 366 6.73 15.92 -23.88
C GLY A 366 6.94 15.29 -22.51
N ILE A 367 5.98 15.48 -21.60
CA ILE A 367 6.02 14.95 -20.24
C ILE A 367 5.94 13.42 -20.32
N ARG A 368 6.82 12.74 -19.58
CA ARG A 368 6.74 11.29 -19.40
C ARG A 368 5.83 11.03 -18.21
N LEU A 369 4.70 10.38 -18.43
CA LEU A 369 3.83 9.93 -17.36
C LEU A 369 4.01 8.42 -17.22
N ILE A 370 4.48 8.02 -16.04
CA ILE A 370 4.76 6.63 -15.68
C ILE A 370 3.70 6.23 -14.65
N GLY A 371 2.87 5.26 -15.01
CA GLY A 371 2.07 4.55 -14.01
C GLY A 371 2.98 3.58 -13.30
N ASN A 372 3.44 3.91 -12.09
CA ASN A 372 4.28 2.99 -11.31
C ASN A 372 3.46 1.76 -10.93
N GLY A 373 2.16 1.95 -10.68
CA GLY A 373 1.24 0.87 -10.33
C GLY A 373 1.57 0.24 -8.99
N GLN A 374 1.00 -0.95 -8.74
CA GLN A 374 1.31 -1.72 -7.54
C GLN A 374 2.77 -2.19 -7.58
N ALA A 375 3.56 -1.85 -6.56
CA ALA A 375 5.01 -1.99 -6.61
C ALA A 375 5.49 -3.45 -6.52
N PRO A 376 6.31 -3.97 -7.44
CA PRO A 376 6.72 -5.38 -7.41
C PRO A 376 7.71 -5.66 -6.26
N VAL A 377 7.19 -6.02 -5.08
CA VAL A 377 7.95 -6.26 -3.85
C VAL A 377 9.14 -7.19 -4.07
N HIS A 378 8.94 -8.27 -4.84
CA HIS A 378 9.97 -9.29 -5.07
C HIS A 378 11.20 -8.76 -5.82
N MET A 379 11.07 -7.62 -6.52
CA MET A 379 12.18 -6.96 -7.19
C MET A 379 13.13 -6.28 -6.21
N TYR A 380 12.65 -5.86 -5.03
CA TYR A 380 13.35 -4.89 -4.17
C TYR A 380 13.62 -5.37 -2.74
N TRP A 381 12.74 -6.19 -2.16
CA TRP A 381 12.79 -6.50 -0.72
C TRP A 381 14.12 -7.09 -0.21
N GLU A 382 14.86 -7.85 -1.02
CA GLU A 382 16.17 -8.42 -0.64
C GLU A 382 17.24 -7.33 -0.55
N SER A 383 17.29 -6.42 -1.52
CA SER A 383 18.28 -5.32 -1.51
C SER A 383 17.93 -4.27 -0.47
N LEU A 384 16.64 -4.01 -0.26
CA LEU A 384 16.17 -3.10 0.81
C LEU A 384 16.43 -3.68 2.19
N LEU A 385 16.25 -5.00 2.40
CA LEU A 385 16.65 -5.69 3.62
C LEU A 385 18.14 -5.48 3.90
N GLN A 386 18.99 -5.67 2.89
CA GLN A 386 20.42 -5.42 3.02
C GLN A 386 20.72 -3.96 3.40
N MET A 387 20.00 -2.99 2.82
CA MET A 387 20.16 -1.57 3.18
C MET A 387 19.74 -1.27 4.63
N ILE A 388 18.75 -1.99 5.19
CA ILE A 388 18.39 -1.89 6.61
C ILE A 388 19.54 -2.42 7.47
N GLN A 389 20.09 -3.60 7.15
CA GLN A 389 21.21 -4.19 7.87
C GLN A 389 22.47 -3.30 7.84
N GLU A 390 22.74 -2.67 6.68
CA GLU A 390 23.82 -1.70 6.49
C GLU A 390 23.54 -0.34 7.14
N LYS A 391 22.34 -0.14 7.73
CA LYS A 391 21.86 1.13 8.31
C LYS A 391 21.89 2.30 7.34
N ARG A 392 21.75 2.01 6.04
CA ARG A 392 21.63 3.02 4.98
C ARG A 392 20.23 3.61 4.92
N ILE A 393 19.25 2.86 5.38
CA ILE A 393 17.85 3.28 5.47
C ILE A 393 17.34 3.01 6.89
N ASP A 394 16.48 3.88 7.39
CA ASP A 394 15.90 3.77 8.73
C ASP A 394 14.37 3.84 8.63
N PRO A 395 13.69 2.69 8.52
CA PRO A 395 12.24 2.62 8.42
C PRO A 395 11.53 3.17 9.67
N MET A 396 12.19 3.24 10.83
CA MET A 396 11.56 3.68 12.07
C MET A 396 11.20 5.16 12.06
N LYS A 397 11.81 5.97 11.19
CA LYS A 397 11.57 7.42 11.11
C LYS A 397 10.12 7.80 10.83
N MET A 398 9.40 6.99 10.05
CA MET A 398 7.99 7.24 9.70
C MET A 398 7.02 6.74 10.77
N VAL A 399 7.44 5.81 11.64
CA VAL A 399 6.60 5.17 12.65
C VAL A 399 6.28 6.17 13.76
N THR A 400 5.00 6.43 13.99
CA THR A 400 4.57 7.38 15.02
C THR A 400 3.95 6.73 16.25
N HIS A 401 3.31 5.57 16.09
CA HIS A 401 2.65 4.89 17.20
C HIS A 401 2.95 3.40 17.22
N ARG A 402 2.90 2.83 18.43
CA ARG A 402 2.82 1.39 18.66
C ARG A 402 1.48 1.12 19.35
N VAL A 403 0.70 0.20 18.81
CA VAL A 403 -0.67 -0.09 19.27
C VAL A 403 -0.89 -1.58 19.36
N ARG A 404 -1.92 -2.01 20.08
CA ARG A 404 -2.30 -3.42 20.15
C ARG A 404 -3.24 -3.81 19.02
N LEU A 405 -3.15 -5.05 18.56
CA LEU A 405 -4.09 -5.64 17.60
C LEU A 405 -5.54 -5.50 18.07
N GLU A 406 -5.81 -5.70 19.35
CA GLU A 406 -7.17 -5.64 19.93
C GLU A 406 -7.79 -4.25 19.92
N ASP A 407 -6.99 -3.21 19.65
CA ASP A 407 -7.45 -1.83 19.61
C ASP A 407 -7.62 -1.33 18.16
N LEU A 408 -7.41 -2.19 17.14
CA LEU A 408 -7.39 -1.77 15.74
C LEU A 408 -8.71 -1.15 15.26
N ASP A 409 -9.84 -1.64 15.74
CA ASP A 409 -11.15 -1.08 15.41
C ASP A 409 -11.28 0.40 15.81
N LYS A 410 -10.62 0.82 16.89
CA LYS A 410 -10.50 2.23 17.29
C LYS A 410 -9.40 2.96 16.54
N VAL A 411 -8.26 2.30 16.33
CA VAL A 411 -7.07 2.88 15.67
C VAL A 411 -7.41 3.34 14.25
N TYR A 412 -8.23 2.60 13.50
CA TYR A 412 -8.64 3.00 12.15
C TYR A 412 -9.26 4.42 12.12
N TYR A 413 -10.17 4.73 13.03
CA TYR A 413 -10.80 6.04 13.10
C TYR A 413 -9.85 7.13 13.59
N LYS A 414 -8.92 6.79 14.49
CA LYS A 414 -7.86 7.72 14.94
C LYS A 414 -6.87 8.03 13.81
N PHE A 415 -6.50 7.01 13.04
CA PHE A 415 -5.61 7.09 11.90
C PHE A 415 -6.23 7.96 10.79
N GLU A 416 -7.50 7.74 10.46
CA GLU A 416 -8.28 8.56 9.51
C GLU A 416 -8.28 10.04 9.91
N LYS A 417 -8.63 10.31 11.18
CA LYS A 417 -8.69 11.67 11.74
C LYS A 417 -7.31 12.29 11.99
N LYS A 418 -6.25 11.51 11.83
CA LYS A 418 -4.87 11.92 12.14
C LYS A 418 -4.73 12.39 13.59
N GLU A 419 -5.49 11.79 14.50
CA GLU A 419 -5.46 12.12 15.94
C GLU A 419 -4.05 11.93 16.49
N ASP A 420 -3.60 12.86 17.34
CA ASP A 420 -2.29 12.86 17.98
C ASP A 420 -1.09 12.68 17.02
N GLY A 421 -1.24 13.07 15.74
CA GLY A 421 -0.20 12.94 14.73
C GLY A 421 0.00 11.51 14.22
N MET A 422 -1.02 10.66 14.30
CA MET A 422 -0.98 9.29 13.78
C MET A 422 -0.85 9.28 12.24
N GLN A 423 0.16 8.58 11.73
CA GLN A 423 0.38 8.38 10.27
C GLN A 423 0.95 7.02 9.88
N LYS A 424 1.71 6.35 10.77
CA LYS A 424 2.15 4.97 10.58
C LYS A 424 2.26 4.31 11.94
N VAL A 425 1.71 3.12 12.04
CA VAL A 425 1.53 2.42 13.32
C VAL A 425 2.18 1.05 13.24
N PHE A 426 2.96 0.68 14.24
CA PHE A 426 3.31 -0.72 14.44
C PHE A 426 2.22 -1.37 15.30
N VAL A 427 1.56 -2.38 14.77
CA VAL A 427 0.52 -3.13 15.48
C VAL A 427 1.16 -4.36 16.09
N GLU A 428 1.28 -4.36 17.41
CA GLU A 428 1.77 -5.52 18.14
C GLU A 428 0.63 -6.52 18.40
N THR A 429 0.92 -7.80 18.25
CA THR A 429 0.08 -8.93 18.66
C THR A 429 0.62 -9.56 19.95
N LYS A 430 -0.10 -10.55 20.49
CA LYS A 430 0.37 -11.35 21.63
C LYS A 430 1.67 -12.14 21.39
N TRP A 431 2.14 -12.26 20.15
CA TRP A 431 3.41 -12.93 19.81
C TRP A 431 4.54 -11.97 19.44
N SER A 432 4.31 -10.67 19.53
CA SER A 432 5.34 -9.67 19.24
C SER A 432 6.56 -9.86 20.13
N PHE A 433 7.74 -9.68 19.54
CA PHE A 433 8.96 -9.58 20.31
C PHE A 433 8.98 -8.27 21.12
N PRO A 434 9.86 -8.19 22.15
CA PRO A 434 10.07 -6.95 22.89
C PRO A 434 10.39 -5.79 21.95
N ALA A 435 9.87 -4.60 22.29
CA ALA A 435 10.03 -3.41 21.47
C ALA A 435 11.50 -3.12 21.15
N SER A 436 11.80 -2.93 19.87
CA SER A 436 13.14 -2.52 19.45
C SER A 436 13.45 -1.09 19.88
N LYS A 437 14.75 -0.77 20.00
CA LYS A 437 15.21 0.55 20.41
C LYS A 437 14.72 1.62 19.44
N GLY A 438 14.02 2.63 19.95
CA GLY A 438 13.48 3.73 19.15
C GLY A 438 12.04 3.50 18.67
N SER A 439 11.47 2.31 18.91
CA SER A 439 10.03 2.09 18.76
C SER A 439 9.26 3.05 19.68
N PRO A 440 8.13 3.63 19.21
CA PRO A 440 7.20 4.32 20.10
C PRO A 440 6.75 3.43 21.24
N GLU A 441 6.42 4.05 22.39
CA GLU A 441 5.79 3.35 23.50
C GLU A 441 4.42 2.80 23.09
N LEU A 442 4.03 1.68 23.71
CA LEU A 442 2.74 1.07 23.46
C LEU A 442 1.61 1.96 23.98
N THR A 443 0.77 2.42 23.07
CA THR A 443 -0.49 3.10 23.40
C THR A 443 -1.64 2.11 23.38
N ARG A 444 -2.54 2.23 24.37
CA ARG A 444 -3.76 1.42 24.49
C ARG A 444 -4.99 2.30 24.32
N TYR A 445 -5.99 1.82 23.61
CA TYR A 445 -7.22 2.57 23.31
C TYR A 445 -8.48 1.86 23.78
#